data_AF-A0A1D1VHU1-F1
#
_entry.id   AF-A0A1D1VHU1-F1
#
_cell.length_a   1.000
_cell.length_b   1.000
_cell.length_c   1.000
_cell.angle_alpha   90.00
_cell.angle_beta   90.00
_cell.angle_gamma   90.00
#
_symmetry.space_group_name_H-M   'P 1'
#
loop_
_entity.id
_entity.type
_entity.pdbx_description
1 polymer ?
#
loop_
_entity_poly.entity_id
_entity_poly.type
_entity_poly.pdbx_seq_one_letter_code
_entity_poly.pdbx_strand_id
1 'polypeptide(L)'
;MSMQSGERAIFRIEPTYGYGMGNSYKLKISSREVMYLYVELLEVLPMDLASSFLNTEEMGRPVKFTNKEISQAADQLHAMGKEVFANGNYVEAAKYFLEALTARKMEDTPNHCQSQRNTLFARLENNAALSYLNEGNMRAAEERAKKALELRADIASMAKACYIFEKVLNGRMEFDEALSYVKRGLGISPKHPELTQLLELCEKEADAAKEQSRNILKKSATGLGGASTSGTASTRVA
;
A
#
# COMPACT_ATOMS: atom_id res chain seq x y z
N MET A 1 4.75 9.56 -33.66
CA MET A 1 5.76 8.93 -34.53
C MET A 1 5.16 8.77 -35.91
N SER A 2 5.95 8.88 -36.99
CA SER A 2 5.47 8.84 -38.38
C SER A 2 5.54 7.44 -39.04
N MET A 3 6.19 6.47 -38.39
CA MET A 3 6.28 5.11 -38.92
C MET A 3 5.10 4.25 -38.48
N GLN A 4 4.71 3.31 -39.34
CA GLN A 4 3.74 2.25 -39.05
C GLN A 4 4.46 0.96 -38.61
N SER A 5 3.75 0.09 -37.88
CA SER A 5 4.26 -1.24 -37.52
C SER A 5 4.59 -2.04 -38.78
N GLY A 6 5.75 -2.69 -38.80
CA GLY A 6 6.33 -3.39 -39.96
C GLY A 6 7.02 -2.48 -40.98
N GLU A 7 7.00 -1.16 -40.82
CA GLU A 7 7.62 -0.23 -41.76
C GLU A 7 9.15 -0.22 -41.63
N ARG A 8 9.83 -0.21 -42.79
CA ARG A 8 11.28 -0.02 -42.91
C ARG A 8 11.54 1.34 -43.53
N ALA A 9 12.24 2.21 -42.81
CA ALA A 9 12.54 3.56 -43.26
C ALA A 9 14.01 3.91 -43.05
N ILE A 10 14.51 4.79 -43.92
CA ILE A 10 15.85 5.39 -43.77
C ILE A 10 15.65 6.84 -43.32
N PHE A 11 16.17 7.16 -42.15
CA PHE A 11 16.17 8.51 -41.62
C PHE A 11 17.51 9.18 -41.88
N ARG A 12 17.46 10.33 -42.55
CA ARG A 12 18.58 11.26 -42.62
C ARG A 12 18.53 12.17 -41.39
N ILE A 13 19.47 11.98 -40.48
CA ILE A 13 19.56 12.72 -39.21
C ILE A 13 20.59 13.83 -39.37
N GLU A 14 20.14 15.07 -39.33
CA GLU A 14 21.04 16.23 -39.30
C GLU A 14 21.86 16.24 -37.99
N PRO A 15 23.08 16.82 -38.00
CA PRO A 15 23.96 16.81 -36.83
C PRO A 15 23.29 17.32 -35.54
N THR A 16 22.38 18.30 -35.66
CA THR A 16 21.62 18.87 -34.53
C THR A 16 20.70 17.88 -33.83
N TYR A 17 20.22 16.84 -34.52
CA TYR A 17 19.34 15.81 -33.97
C TYR A 17 20.06 14.47 -33.69
N GLY A 18 21.33 14.38 -34.07
CA GLY A 18 22.20 13.24 -33.83
C GLY A 18 22.96 13.36 -32.51
N TYR A 19 24.29 13.36 -32.59
CA TYR A 19 25.17 13.58 -31.42
C TYR A 19 25.34 15.06 -31.05
N GLY A 20 24.70 15.98 -31.79
CA GLY A 20 24.75 17.42 -31.52
C GLY A 20 26.17 17.97 -31.63
N MET A 21 26.54 18.88 -30.71
CA MET A 21 27.92 19.40 -30.64
C MET A 21 28.93 18.40 -30.06
N GLY A 22 28.50 17.21 -29.63
CA GLY A 22 29.37 16.15 -29.12
C GLY A 22 29.84 15.20 -30.22
N ASN A 23 31.10 14.74 -30.13
CA ASN A 23 31.60 13.64 -30.96
C ASN A 23 31.21 12.29 -30.33
N SER A 24 30.87 11.29 -31.15
CA SER A 24 30.74 9.91 -30.69
C SER A 24 32.08 9.19 -30.90
N TYR A 25 32.93 9.17 -29.87
CA TYR A 25 34.23 8.48 -29.94
C TYR A 25 34.08 6.97 -30.17
N LYS A 26 32.99 6.37 -29.67
CA LYS A 26 32.72 4.94 -29.81
C LYS A 26 32.40 4.55 -31.25
N LEU A 27 31.62 5.37 -31.95
CA LEU A 27 31.25 5.12 -33.35
C LEU A 27 32.14 5.86 -34.36
N LYS A 28 33.10 6.65 -33.85
CA LYS A 28 33.97 7.54 -34.63
C LYS A 28 33.19 8.52 -35.52
N ILE A 29 32.06 9.01 -35.01
CA ILE A 29 31.20 9.98 -35.69
C ILE A 29 31.49 11.37 -35.15
N SER A 30 31.76 12.31 -36.06
CA SER A 30 32.02 13.71 -35.75
C SER A 30 30.73 14.50 -35.51
N SER A 31 30.79 15.55 -34.69
CA SER A 31 29.68 16.45 -34.34
C SER A 31 29.06 17.21 -35.52
N ARG A 32 29.62 17.09 -36.73
CA ARG A 32 29.13 17.74 -37.96
C ARG A 32 28.65 16.74 -39.02
N GLU A 33 28.71 15.44 -38.74
CA GLU A 33 28.36 14.43 -39.72
C GLU A 33 26.84 14.17 -39.74
N VAL A 34 26.30 14.06 -40.95
CA VAL A 34 24.93 13.63 -41.19
C VAL A 34 24.90 12.11 -41.06
N MET A 35 23.97 11.59 -40.28
CA MET A 35 23.81 10.15 -40.10
C MET A 35 22.63 9.62 -40.91
N TYR A 36 22.76 8.39 -41.40
CA TYR A 36 21.66 7.65 -41.99
C TYR A 36 21.33 6.47 -41.08
N LEU A 37 20.13 6.47 -40.51
CA LEU A 37 19.64 5.37 -39.67
C LEU A 37 18.67 4.53 -40.49
N TYR A 38 19.01 3.25 -40.63
CA TYR A 38 18.07 2.25 -41.12
C TYR A 38 17.28 1.73 -39.94
N VAL A 39 15.97 1.97 -39.93
CA VAL A 39 15.08 1.57 -38.83
C VAL A 39 13.98 0.68 -39.40
N GLU A 40 13.81 -0.49 -38.80
CA GLU A 40 12.66 -1.36 -38.99
C GLU A 40 11.81 -1.30 -37.71
N LEU A 41 10.60 -0.75 -37.82
CA LEU A 41 9.67 -0.70 -36.70
C LEU A 41 8.93 -2.03 -36.62
N LEU A 42 9.45 -2.98 -35.86
CA LEU A 42 8.91 -4.35 -35.81
C LEU A 42 7.46 -4.37 -35.32
N GLU A 43 7.23 -3.84 -34.12
CA GLU A 43 5.92 -3.77 -33.51
C GLU A 43 5.77 -2.50 -32.68
N VAL A 44 4.57 -1.92 -32.70
CA VAL A 44 4.16 -0.91 -31.73
C VAL A 44 3.18 -1.58 -30.80
N LEU A 45 3.67 -2.08 -29.68
CA LEU A 45 2.79 -2.56 -28.63
C LEU A 45 2.03 -1.35 -28.09
N PRO A 46 0.68 -1.35 -28.10
CA PRO A 46 -0.07 -0.31 -27.42
C PRO A 46 0.32 -0.41 -25.96
N MET A 47 1.11 0.55 -25.49
CA MET A 47 1.41 0.68 -24.08
C MET A 47 0.05 0.84 -23.41
N ASP A 48 -0.30 -0.06 -22.49
CA ASP A 48 -1.55 0.11 -21.78
C ASP A 48 -1.52 1.46 -21.04
N LEU A 49 -2.71 1.97 -20.75
CA LEU A 49 -2.86 3.32 -20.26
C LEU A 49 -2.27 3.46 -18.85
N ALA A 50 -2.33 2.37 -18.06
CA ALA A 50 -1.64 2.23 -16.78
C ALA A 50 -0.11 2.40 -16.89
N SER A 51 0.53 1.69 -17.79
CA SER A 51 1.98 1.76 -18.05
C SER A 51 2.38 3.12 -18.60
N SER A 52 1.55 3.70 -19.47
CA SER A 52 1.73 5.07 -19.94
C SER A 52 1.66 6.08 -18.79
N PHE A 53 0.72 5.89 -17.87
CA PHE A 53 0.55 6.74 -16.68
C PHE A 53 1.77 6.64 -15.75
N LEU A 54 2.25 5.43 -15.44
CA LEU A 54 3.45 5.22 -14.61
C LEU A 54 4.71 5.85 -15.22
N ASN A 55 4.86 5.78 -16.55
CA ASN A 55 6.04 6.29 -17.25
C ASN A 55 6.06 7.83 -17.41
N THR A 56 4.96 8.54 -17.13
CA THR A 56 4.93 10.01 -17.26
C THR A 56 5.80 10.73 -16.23
N GLU A 57 5.98 10.16 -15.04
CA GLU A 57 6.85 10.73 -14.01
C GLU A 57 8.34 10.52 -14.32
N GLU A 58 8.72 9.37 -14.88
CA GLU A 58 10.13 9.03 -15.16
C GLU A 58 10.71 9.83 -16.35
N MET A 59 9.89 10.19 -17.33
CA MET A 59 10.34 10.83 -18.58
C MET A 59 10.26 12.37 -18.57
N GLY A 60 9.78 12.99 -17.47
CA GLY A 60 9.74 14.44 -17.30
C GLY A 60 8.90 15.20 -18.34
N ARG A 61 8.05 14.50 -19.11
CA ARG A 61 7.13 15.10 -20.08
C ARG A 61 5.71 14.88 -19.59
N PRO A 62 4.98 15.93 -19.18
CA PRO A 62 3.60 15.78 -18.74
C PRO A 62 2.73 15.41 -19.95
N VAL A 63 2.42 14.12 -20.10
CA VAL A 63 1.35 13.69 -21.00
C VAL A 63 0.05 14.16 -20.35
N LYS A 64 -0.66 15.06 -21.03
CA LYS A 64 -1.97 15.51 -20.59
C LYS A 64 -2.97 14.39 -20.88
N PHE A 65 -3.32 13.62 -19.86
CA PHE A 65 -4.42 12.66 -19.93
C PHE A 65 -5.75 13.40 -19.79
N THR A 66 -6.74 12.97 -20.56
CA THR A 66 -8.14 13.36 -20.35
C THR A 66 -8.68 12.69 -19.08
N ASN A 67 -9.74 13.25 -18.47
CA ASN A 67 -10.37 12.62 -17.30
C ASN A 67 -10.81 11.17 -17.58
N LYS A 68 -11.28 10.87 -18.78
CA LYS A 68 -11.65 9.51 -19.20
C LYS A 68 -10.45 8.57 -19.19
N GLU A 69 -9.32 9.03 -19.68
CA GLU A 69 -8.07 8.26 -19.69
C GLU A 69 -7.53 8.04 -18.28
N ILE A 70 -7.55 9.06 -17.42
CA ILE A 70 -7.17 8.93 -16.01
C ILE A 70 -8.04 7.88 -15.30
N SER A 71 -9.36 7.95 -15.54
CA SER A 71 -10.34 7.00 -15.00
C SER A 71 -10.05 5.56 -15.44
N GLN A 72 -9.77 5.36 -16.73
CA GLN A 72 -9.41 4.07 -17.31
C GLN A 72 -8.06 3.55 -16.81
N ALA A 73 -7.05 4.41 -16.70
CA ALA A 73 -5.74 4.04 -16.18
C ALA A 73 -5.85 3.59 -14.72
N ALA A 74 -6.63 4.30 -13.90
CA ALA A 74 -6.88 3.91 -12.52
C ALA A 74 -7.55 2.53 -12.40
N ASP A 75 -8.52 2.22 -13.27
CA ASP A 75 -9.18 0.91 -13.28
C ASP A 75 -8.24 -0.21 -13.72
N GLN A 76 -7.37 0.05 -14.70
CA GLN A 76 -6.32 -0.88 -15.12
C GLN A 76 -5.31 -1.14 -14.00
N LEU A 77 -4.80 -0.09 -13.35
CA LEU A 77 -3.91 -0.19 -12.19
C LEU A 77 -4.58 -0.95 -11.04
N HIS A 78 -5.87 -0.72 -10.79
CA HIS A 78 -6.62 -1.47 -9.79
C HIS A 78 -6.71 -2.96 -10.14
N ALA A 79 -6.95 -3.29 -11.41
CA ALA A 79 -7.00 -4.67 -11.89
C ALA A 79 -5.65 -5.37 -11.77
N MET A 80 -4.56 -4.72 -12.22
CA MET A 80 -3.19 -5.21 -12.08
C MET A 80 -2.84 -5.46 -10.61
N GLY A 81 -3.16 -4.52 -9.72
CA GLY A 81 -2.94 -4.70 -8.28
C GLY A 81 -3.64 -5.93 -7.71
N LYS A 82 -4.86 -6.25 -8.17
CA LYS A 82 -5.56 -7.48 -7.74
C LYS A 82 -4.91 -8.74 -8.27
N GLU A 83 -4.48 -8.74 -9.53
CA GLU A 83 -3.81 -9.89 -10.15
C GLU A 83 -2.49 -10.20 -9.44
N VAL A 84 -1.67 -9.17 -9.26
CA VAL A 84 -0.38 -9.25 -8.58
C VAL A 84 -0.54 -9.65 -7.10
N PHE A 85 -1.60 -9.16 -6.43
CA PHE A 85 -1.95 -9.60 -5.09
C PHE A 85 -2.33 -11.09 -5.04
N ALA A 86 -3.12 -11.57 -6.00
CA ALA A 86 -3.51 -12.97 -6.10
C ALA A 86 -2.29 -13.89 -6.35
N ASN A 87 -1.29 -13.38 -7.07
CA ASN A 87 -0.01 -14.05 -7.31
C ASN A 87 0.94 -14.01 -6.10
N GLY A 88 0.55 -13.36 -4.99
CA GLY A 88 1.32 -13.30 -3.75
C GLY A 88 2.40 -12.21 -3.72
N ASN A 89 2.52 -11.37 -4.76
CA ASN A 89 3.46 -10.25 -4.75
C ASN A 89 2.82 -9.01 -4.11
N TYR A 90 2.81 -8.98 -2.78
CA TYR A 90 2.10 -7.94 -2.04
C TYR A 90 2.73 -6.54 -2.13
N VAL A 91 4.05 -6.45 -2.28
CA VAL A 91 4.77 -5.18 -2.39
C VAL A 91 4.35 -4.44 -3.66
N GLU A 92 4.36 -5.16 -4.78
CA GLU A 92 4.01 -4.61 -6.08
C GLU A 92 2.50 -4.34 -6.19
N ALA A 93 1.67 -5.22 -5.60
CA ALA A 93 0.23 -4.97 -5.51
C ALA A 93 -0.10 -3.67 -4.76
N ALA A 94 0.57 -3.42 -3.63
CA ALA A 94 0.41 -2.17 -2.88
C ALA A 94 0.77 -0.96 -3.74
N LYS A 95 1.87 -1.03 -4.51
CA LYS A 95 2.26 0.02 -5.45
C LYS A 95 1.15 0.30 -6.45
N TYR A 96 0.63 -0.72 -7.14
CA TYR A 96 -0.45 -0.54 -8.13
C TYR A 96 -1.72 0.07 -7.52
N PHE A 97 -2.11 -0.31 -6.31
CA PHE A 97 -3.27 0.30 -5.64
C PHE A 97 -3.04 1.76 -5.27
N LEU A 98 -1.82 2.14 -4.88
CA LEU A 98 -1.47 3.52 -4.60
C LEU A 98 -1.41 4.36 -5.87
N GLU A 99 -0.94 3.81 -6.98
CA GLU A 99 -0.93 4.48 -8.28
C GLU A 99 -2.33 4.65 -8.85
N ALA A 100 -3.21 3.66 -8.65
CA ALA A 100 -4.63 3.83 -8.95
C ALA A 100 -5.24 4.97 -8.12
N LEU A 101 -4.81 5.14 -6.87
CA LEU A 101 -5.28 6.21 -5.99
C LEU A 101 -4.75 7.59 -6.43
N THR A 102 -3.49 7.70 -6.86
CA THR A 102 -2.93 8.96 -7.40
C THR A 102 -3.67 9.36 -8.67
N ALA A 103 -3.89 8.43 -9.60
CA ALA A 103 -4.69 8.64 -10.79
C ALA A 103 -6.11 9.15 -10.44
N ARG A 104 -6.83 8.48 -9.53
CA ARG A 104 -8.18 8.92 -9.13
C ARG A 104 -8.22 10.28 -8.43
N LYS A 105 -7.13 10.72 -7.80
CA LYS A 105 -7.03 12.08 -7.22
C LYS A 105 -6.80 13.15 -8.28
N MET A 106 -6.19 12.80 -9.41
CA MET A 106 -6.01 13.70 -10.55
C MET A 106 -7.28 13.83 -11.40
N GLU A 107 -8.23 12.91 -11.26
CA GLU A 107 -9.50 12.95 -11.98
C GLU A 107 -10.36 14.14 -11.52
N ASP A 108 -10.45 15.16 -12.36
CA ASP A 108 -11.32 16.32 -12.14
C ASP A 108 -12.71 16.04 -12.71
N THR A 109 -13.46 15.14 -12.07
CA THR A 109 -14.84 14.82 -12.49
C THR A 109 -15.86 15.64 -11.69
N PRO A 110 -16.60 16.57 -12.33
CA PRO A 110 -17.64 17.36 -11.67
C PRO A 110 -18.91 16.54 -11.32
N ASN A 111 -19.03 15.30 -11.81
CA ASN A 111 -20.24 14.49 -11.70
C ASN A 111 -20.21 13.43 -10.59
N HIS A 112 -19.09 13.20 -9.90
CA HIS A 112 -19.04 12.25 -8.79
C HIS A 112 -19.42 12.94 -7.48
N CYS A 113 -20.46 12.47 -6.82
CA CYS A 113 -20.75 12.92 -5.47
C CYS A 113 -19.61 12.50 -4.52
N GLN A 114 -19.32 13.33 -3.51
CA GLN A 114 -18.18 13.13 -2.60
C GLN A 114 -18.18 11.72 -1.97
N SER A 115 -19.36 11.16 -1.68
CA SER A 115 -19.50 9.82 -1.10
C SER A 115 -19.02 8.70 -2.02
N GLN A 116 -19.27 8.80 -3.33
CA GLN A 116 -18.77 7.83 -4.32
C GLN A 116 -17.24 7.90 -4.43
N ARG A 117 -16.66 9.10 -4.45
CA ARG A 117 -15.21 9.28 -4.44
C ARG A 117 -14.58 8.70 -3.18
N ASN A 118 -15.13 9.01 -2.01
CA ASN A 118 -14.66 8.47 -0.73
C ASN A 118 -14.71 6.94 -0.71
N THR A 119 -15.76 6.35 -1.31
CA THR A 119 -15.90 4.89 -1.44
C THR A 119 -14.79 4.29 -2.31
N LEU A 120 -14.51 4.88 -3.48
CA LEU A 120 -13.41 4.41 -4.33
C LEU A 120 -12.05 4.55 -3.63
N PHE A 121 -11.80 5.68 -2.99
CA PHE A 121 -10.54 5.92 -2.28
C PHE A 121 -10.37 4.97 -1.10
N ALA A 122 -11.42 4.74 -0.30
CA ALA A 122 -11.38 3.83 0.83
C ALA A 122 -11.15 2.38 0.38
N ARG A 123 -11.73 1.96 -0.76
CA ARG A 123 -11.46 0.64 -1.33
C ARG A 123 -10.00 0.47 -1.75
N LEU A 124 -9.40 1.48 -2.37
CA LEU A 124 -7.99 1.45 -2.77
C LEU A 124 -7.05 1.45 -1.56
N GLU A 125 -7.28 2.34 -0.59
CA GLU A 125 -6.52 2.37 0.68
C GLU A 125 -6.64 1.04 1.43
N ASN A 126 -7.83 0.43 1.50
CA ASN A 126 -8.01 -0.89 2.11
C ASN A 126 -7.27 -2.02 1.37
N ASN A 127 -7.21 -1.97 0.04
CA ASN A 127 -6.48 -3.00 -0.72
C ASN A 127 -4.96 -2.83 -0.56
N ALA A 128 -4.46 -1.59 -0.52
CA ALA A 128 -3.06 -1.31 -0.19
C ALA A 128 -2.74 -1.75 1.25
N ALA A 129 -3.61 -1.42 2.21
CA ALA A 129 -3.46 -1.83 3.61
C ALA A 129 -3.39 -3.36 3.77
N LEU A 130 -4.28 -4.08 3.08
CA LEU A 130 -4.30 -5.55 3.09
C LEU A 130 -3.04 -6.13 2.44
N SER A 131 -2.51 -5.49 1.40
CA SER A 131 -1.25 -5.91 0.77
C SER A 131 -0.09 -5.77 1.74
N TYR A 132 0.05 -4.62 2.41
CA TYR A 132 1.07 -4.42 3.45
C TYR A 132 0.91 -5.38 4.63
N LEU A 133 -0.32 -5.70 5.02
CA LEU A 133 -0.59 -6.67 6.08
C LEU A 133 -0.03 -8.05 5.71
N ASN A 134 -0.29 -8.52 4.48
CA ASN A 134 0.20 -9.83 4.01
C ASN A 134 1.72 -9.86 3.75
N GLU A 135 2.32 -8.72 3.44
CA GLU A 135 3.77 -8.55 3.40
C GLU A 135 4.40 -8.64 4.80
N GLY A 136 3.62 -8.34 5.86
CA GLY A 136 4.10 -8.21 7.23
C GLY A 136 4.47 -6.78 7.64
N ASN A 137 4.26 -5.79 6.77
CA ASN A 137 4.47 -4.38 7.06
C ASN A 137 3.28 -3.78 7.84
N MET A 138 3.21 -4.14 9.12
CA MET A 138 2.13 -3.76 10.03
C MET A 138 1.95 -2.24 10.18
N ARG A 139 3.04 -1.46 10.08
CA ARG A 139 2.99 0.00 10.21
C ARG A 139 2.32 0.63 8.99
N ALA A 140 2.74 0.24 7.78
CA ALA A 140 2.13 0.75 6.56
C ALA A 140 0.66 0.31 6.45
N ALA A 141 0.34 -0.93 6.84
CA ALA A 141 -1.04 -1.41 6.87
C ALA A 141 -1.94 -0.53 7.76
N GLU A 142 -1.48 -0.18 8.96
CA GLU A 142 -2.20 0.67 9.91
C GLU A 142 -2.48 2.07 9.34
N GLU A 143 -1.45 2.73 8.82
CA GLU A 143 -1.57 4.09 8.28
C GLU A 143 -2.59 4.15 7.14
N ARG A 144 -2.65 3.11 6.31
CA ARG A 144 -3.56 3.00 5.16
C ARG A 144 -4.98 2.67 5.60
N ALA A 145 -5.16 1.72 6.53
CA ALA A 145 -6.45 1.43 7.12
C ALA A 145 -7.05 2.65 7.83
N LYS A 146 -6.21 3.48 8.48
CA LYS A 146 -6.62 4.74 9.11
C LYS A 146 -7.22 5.71 8.10
N LYS A 147 -6.52 5.93 6.99
CA LYS A 147 -6.99 6.78 5.89
C LYS A 147 -8.32 6.28 5.34
N ALA A 148 -8.48 4.96 5.19
CA ALA A 148 -9.75 4.38 4.74
C ALA A 148 -10.92 4.67 5.71
N LEU A 149 -10.69 4.62 7.03
CA LEU A 149 -11.70 4.99 8.03
C LEU A 149 -12.01 6.50 8.06
N GLU A 150 -11.00 7.35 7.89
CA GLU A 150 -11.14 8.81 7.89
C GLU A 150 -12.03 9.30 6.74
N LEU A 151 -12.05 8.58 5.62
CA LEU A 151 -12.90 8.88 4.47
C LEU A 151 -14.40 8.70 4.76
N ARG A 152 -14.78 7.99 5.84
CA ARG A 152 -16.18 7.72 6.22
C ARG A 152 -17.04 7.30 5.02
N ALA A 153 -16.52 6.32 4.30
CA ALA A 153 -17.09 5.80 3.05
C ALA A 153 -18.33 4.93 3.31
N ASP A 154 -18.61 3.99 2.41
CA ASP A 154 -19.65 3.01 2.57
C ASP A 154 -19.37 2.02 3.72
N ILE A 155 -20.43 1.36 4.19
CA ILE A 155 -20.42 0.39 5.30
C ILE A 155 -19.38 -0.70 5.07
N ALA A 156 -19.27 -1.24 3.85
CA ALA A 156 -18.35 -2.34 3.56
C ALA A 156 -16.88 -1.89 3.64
N SER A 157 -16.55 -0.72 3.10
CA SER A 157 -15.19 -0.18 3.20
C SER A 157 -14.79 0.15 4.64
N MET A 158 -15.70 0.70 5.43
CA MET A 158 -15.42 0.98 6.85
C MET A 158 -15.25 -0.31 7.66
N ALA A 159 -16.10 -1.31 7.45
CA ALA A 159 -15.99 -2.59 8.14
C ALA A 159 -14.68 -3.32 7.76
N LYS A 160 -14.30 -3.30 6.47
CA LYS A 160 -13.02 -3.86 6.00
C LYS A 160 -11.82 -3.15 6.63
N ALA A 161 -11.88 -1.84 6.80
CA ALA A 161 -10.80 -1.10 7.47
C ALA A 161 -10.68 -1.49 8.96
N CYS A 162 -11.80 -1.66 9.67
CA CYS A 162 -11.81 -2.19 11.04
C CYS A 162 -11.22 -3.60 11.12
N TYR A 163 -11.54 -4.47 10.17
CA TYR A 163 -10.94 -5.81 10.07
C TYR A 163 -9.41 -5.74 9.92
N ILE A 164 -8.90 -4.89 9.03
CA ILE A 164 -7.45 -4.76 8.83
C ILE A 164 -6.77 -4.21 10.09
N PHE A 165 -7.38 -3.24 10.76
CA PHE A 165 -6.88 -2.72 12.04
C PHE A 165 -6.78 -3.78 13.12
N GLU A 166 -7.83 -4.60 13.28
CA GLU A 166 -7.79 -5.73 14.21
C GLU A 166 -6.58 -6.60 13.92
N LYS A 167 -6.37 -7.00 12.66
CA LYS A 167 -5.25 -7.87 12.29
C LYS A 167 -3.89 -7.27 12.62
N VAL A 168 -3.73 -5.97 12.39
CA VAL A 168 -2.50 -5.24 12.74
C VAL A 168 -2.27 -5.25 14.25
N LEU A 169 -3.28 -4.90 15.04
CA LEU A 169 -3.19 -4.78 16.50
C LEU A 169 -3.01 -6.15 17.16
N ASN A 170 -3.72 -7.16 16.66
CA ASN A 170 -3.56 -8.55 17.10
C ASN A 170 -2.14 -9.06 16.82
N GLY A 171 -1.58 -8.74 15.64
CA GLY A 171 -0.17 -9.02 15.33
C GLY A 171 0.84 -8.35 16.28
N ARG A 172 0.44 -7.28 16.99
CA ARG A 172 1.24 -6.61 18.03
C ARG A 172 0.89 -7.05 19.46
N MET A 173 -0.03 -8.01 19.62
CA MET A 173 -0.58 -8.46 20.91
C MET A 173 -1.33 -7.36 21.68
N GLU A 174 -1.84 -6.34 20.98
CA GLU A 174 -2.62 -5.24 21.56
C GLU A 174 -4.12 -5.62 21.57
N PHE A 175 -4.45 -6.71 22.28
CA PHE A 175 -5.75 -7.39 22.18
C PHE A 175 -6.95 -6.53 22.61
N ASP A 176 -6.78 -5.67 23.62
CA ASP A 176 -7.86 -4.77 24.07
C ASP A 176 -8.21 -3.72 22.99
N GLU A 177 -7.20 -3.17 22.31
CA GLU A 177 -7.42 -2.24 21.21
C GLU A 177 -8.00 -2.95 19.98
N ALA A 178 -7.49 -4.14 19.64
CA ALA A 178 -8.01 -4.97 18.56
C ALA A 178 -9.51 -5.26 18.77
N LEU A 179 -9.91 -5.65 19.99
CA LEU A 179 -11.30 -5.90 20.36
C LEU A 179 -12.18 -4.65 20.19
N SER A 180 -11.66 -3.46 20.49
CA SER A 180 -12.39 -2.20 20.30
C SER A 180 -12.73 -1.95 18.83
N TYR A 181 -11.81 -2.27 17.90
CA TYR A 181 -12.03 -2.13 16.47
C TYR A 181 -12.99 -3.18 15.91
N VAL A 182 -12.96 -4.41 16.42
CA VAL A 182 -13.95 -5.44 16.06
C VAL A 182 -15.35 -5.00 16.47
N LYS A 183 -15.52 -4.54 17.72
CA LYS A 183 -16.81 -4.03 18.22
C LYS A 183 -17.31 -2.84 17.40
N ARG A 184 -16.40 -1.92 17.05
CA ARG A 184 -16.72 -0.80 16.15
C ARG A 184 -17.18 -1.29 14.77
N GLY A 185 -16.46 -2.24 14.18
CA GLY A 185 -16.80 -2.83 12.89
C GLY A 185 -18.15 -3.53 12.89
N LEU A 186 -18.46 -4.30 13.94
CA LEU A 186 -19.77 -4.94 14.13
C LEU A 186 -20.89 -3.93 14.41
N GLY A 187 -20.59 -2.81 15.07
CA GLY A 187 -21.54 -1.70 15.19
C GLY A 187 -21.92 -1.08 13.83
N ILE A 188 -21.01 -1.12 12.85
CA ILE A 188 -21.23 -0.63 11.49
C ILE A 188 -21.90 -1.71 10.62
N SER A 189 -21.44 -2.96 10.74
CA SER A 189 -21.95 -4.11 9.98
C SER A 189 -22.16 -5.31 10.92
N PRO A 190 -23.34 -5.43 11.56
CA PRO A 190 -23.60 -6.46 12.58
C PRO A 190 -23.54 -7.90 12.06
N LYS A 191 -23.69 -8.10 10.74
CA LYS A 191 -23.69 -9.42 10.08
C LYS A 191 -22.39 -9.71 9.31
N HIS A 192 -21.31 -8.96 9.56
CA HIS A 192 -20.04 -9.18 8.88
C HIS A 192 -19.37 -10.48 9.39
N PRO A 193 -19.27 -11.54 8.56
CA PRO A 193 -18.92 -12.87 9.04
C PRO A 193 -17.52 -12.93 9.65
N GLU A 194 -16.54 -12.28 9.03
CA GLU A 194 -15.16 -12.24 9.52
C GLU A 194 -15.06 -11.51 10.86
N LEU A 195 -15.74 -10.37 11.04
CA LEU A 195 -15.70 -9.63 12.30
C LEU A 195 -16.39 -10.39 13.44
N THR A 196 -17.45 -11.15 13.14
CA THR A 196 -18.11 -12.00 14.14
C THR A 196 -17.17 -13.10 14.63
N GLN A 197 -16.44 -13.75 13.72
CA GLN A 197 -15.45 -14.77 14.08
C GLN A 197 -14.28 -14.19 14.89
N LEU A 198 -13.83 -12.99 14.52
CA LEU A 198 -12.74 -12.32 15.24
C LEU A 198 -13.13 -11.88 16.64
N LEU A 199 -14.41 -11.55 16.88
CA LEU A 199 -14.87 -11.15 18.21
C LEU A 199 -14.57 -12.24 19.25
N GLU A 200 -14.97 -13.48 18.96
CA GLU A 200 -14.75 -14.61 19.88
C GLU A 200 -13.27 -14.89 20.12
N LEU A 201 -12.43 -14.70 19.09
CA LEU A 201 -10.99 -14.93 19.18
C LEU A 201 -10.31 -13.82 20.00
N CYS A 202 -10.58 -12.56 19.70
CA CYS A 202 -10.02 -11.42 20.43
C CYS A 202 -10.46 -11.39 21.89
N GLU A 203 -11.70 -11.78 22.22
CA GLU A 203 -12.16 -11.86 23.61
C GLU A 203 -11.36 -12.90 24.41
N LYS A 204 -11.14 -14.10 23.84
CA LYS A 204 -10.31 -15.14 24.47
C LYS A 204 -8.87 -14.68 24.70
N GLU A 205 -8.26 -14.04 23.71
CA GLU A 205 -6.88 -13.56 23.80
C GLU A 205 -6.73 -12.42 24.81
N ALA A 206 -7.68 -11.49 24.84
CA ALA A 206 -7.70 -10.40 25.81
C ALA A 206 -7.87 -10.91 27.26
N ASP A 207 -8.75 -11.90 27.48
CA ASP A 207 -8.95 -12.51 28.79
C ASP A 207 -7.71 -13.29 29.27
N ALA A 208 -7.10 -14.07 28.37
CA ALA A 208 -5.86 -14.80 28.66
C ALA A 208 -4.71 -13.85 29.03
N ALA A 209 -4.55 -12.74 28.29
CA ALA A 209 -3.53 -11.73 28.59
C ALA A 209 -3.74 -11.06 29.96
N LYS A 210 -5.00 -10.79 30.33
CA LYS A 210 -5.37 -10.25 31.65
C LYS A 210 -5.08 -11.23 32.77
N GLU A 211 -5.39 -12.51 32.58
CA GLU A 211 -5.12 -13.56 33.55
C GLU A 211 -3.61 -13.77 33.76
N GLN A 212 -2.84 -13.81 32.68
CA GLN A 212 -1.38 -13.89 32.74
C GLN A 212 -0.78 -12.71 33.53
N SER A 213 -1.24 -11.49 33.24
CA SER A 213 -0.82 -10.27 33.95
C SER A 213 -1.14 -10.35 35.45
N ARG A 214 -2.34 -10.82 35.81
CA ARG A 214 -2.76 -11.03 37.20
C ARG A 214 -1.88 -12.06 37.92
N ASN A 215 -1.49 -13.13 37.24
CA ASN A 215 -0.65 -14.17 37.81
C ASN A 215 0.80 -13.68 38.05
N ILE A 216 1.33 -12.83 37.17
CA ILE A 216 2.64 -12.18 37.36
C ILE A 216 2.61 -11.28 38.59
N LEU A 217 1.55 -10.45 38.73
CA LEU A 217 1.34 -9.58 39.89
C LEU A 217 1.24 -10.35 41.22
N LYS A 218 0.51 -11.48 41.23
CA LYS A 218 0.43 -12.33 42.42
C LYS A 218 1.78 -12.90 42.82
N LYS A 219 2.58 -13.38 41.84
CA LYS A 219 3.92 -13.94 42.09
C LYS A 219 4.89 -12.89 42.61
N SER A 220 4.88 -11.67 42.06
CA SER A 220 5.75 -10.58 42.53
C SER A 220 5.37 -10.11 43.94
N ALA A 221 4.07 -10.08 44.27
CA ALA A 221 3.60 -9.77 45.62
C ALA A 221 4.05 -10.82 46.66
N THR A 222 4.04 -12.11 46.31
CA THR A 222 4.51 -13.17 47.22
C THR A 222 6.04 -13.24 47.37
N GLY A 223 6.81 -12.79 46.38
CA GLY A 223 8.28 -12.78 46.42
C GLY A 223 8.88 -11.66 47.30
N LEU A 224 8.16 -10.55 47.48
CA LEU A 224 8.61 -9.42 48.31
C LEU A 224 8.37 -9.63 49.82
N GLY A 225 7.65 -10.68 50.22
CA GLY A 225 7.38 -11.00 51.64
C GLY A 225 8.46 -11.83 52.34
N GLY A 226 9.51 -12.28 51.64
CA GLY A 226 10.49 -13.23 52.15
C GLY A 226 11.79 -12.66 52.73
N ALA A 227 11.99 -11.34 52.73
CA ALA A 227 13.21 -10.71 53.23
C ALA A 227 12.93 -9.80 54.44
N SER A 228 12.36 -10.34 55.51
CA SER A 228 12.53 -9.72 56.82
C SER A 228 12.67 -10.77 57.92
N THR A 229 13.67 -10.51 58.77
CA THR A 229 13.99 -11.14 60.06
C THR A 229 14.84 -12.42 60.08
N SER A 230 16.14 -12.23 60.35
CA SER A 230 16.75 -12.88 61.52
C SER A 230 17.87 -11.98 62.05
N GLY A 231 17.52 -11.14 63.04
CA GLY A 231 18.50 -10.56 63.93
C GLY A 231 18.98 -11.61 64.92
N THR A 232 20.28 -11.63 65.19
CA THR A 232 20.83 -12.17 66.43
C THR A 232 21.75 -11.12 67.03
N ALA A 233 21.21 -10.40 68.01
CA ALA A 233 22.00 -9.72 69.02
C ALA A 233 22.70 -10.79 69.87
N SER A 234 24.01 -10.63 70.12
CA SER A 234 24.66 -11.29 71.24
C SER A 234 25.77 -10.41 71.83
N THR A 235 25.39 -9.81 72.95
CA THR A 235 26.10 -9.82 74.25
C THR A 235 27.54 -9.30 74.36
N ARG A 236 27.61 -8.18 75.08
CA ARG A 236 28.73 -7.52 75.77
C ARG A 236 29.35 -8.41 76.86
N VAL A 237 30.68 -8.59 76.90
CA VAL A 237 31.47 -8.81 78.14
C VAL A 237 32.92 -8.34 77.95
N ALA A 238 33.41 -7.60 78.95
CA ALA A 238 34.78 -7.18 79.31
C ALA A 238 35.51 -6.20 78.38
#